data_AF-A0A5C4T897-F1
#
_entry.id   AF-A0A5C4T897-F1
#
_cell.length_a   1.000
_cell.length_b   1.000
_cell.length_c   1.000
_cell.angle_alpha   90.00
_cell.angle_beta   90.00
_cell.angle_gamma   90.00
#
_symmetry.space_group_name_H-M   'P 1'
#
loop_
_entity.id
_entity.type
_entity.pdbx_description
1 polymer ?
#
loop_
_entity_poly.entity_id
_entity_poly.type
_entity_poly.pdbx_seq_one_letter_code
_entity_poly.pdbx_strand_id
1 'polypeptide(L)'
;MKKSGRPSGQPAHILVSAPNRAGEMFLCRLRQKGVPHAAMVNNSFERSRLEALGIGPVIVVDTKDRATWVPPDMPIGKVFLFEDSMNLCCRYIHICKTWKIDSIHAVTRSDCSRAVYRSLGVKHLTYTTRQDIPELVHRMI
;
A
#
# COMPACT_ATOMS: atom_id res chain seq x y z
N MET A 1 12.78 20.51 18.51
CA MET A 1 12.41 19.20 17.90
C MET A 1 10.90 19.03 18.04
N LYS A 2 10.12 19.20 16.97
CA LYS A 2 8.65 19.11 17.03
C LYS A 2 8.23 17.63 17.11
N LYS A 3 7.51 17.28 18.19
CA LYS A 3 6.81 16.01 18.33
C LYS A 3 5.71 15.96 17.26
N SER A 4 5.86 15.13 16.24
CA SER A 4 4.76 14.78 15.33
C SER A 4 3.84 13.78 16.03
N GLY A 5 3.08 14.27 17.02
CA GLY A 5 1.95 13.53 17.57
C GLY A 5 0.87 13.40 16.50
N ARG A 6 0.26 12.22 16.33
CA ARG A 6 -0.89 12.02 15.46
C ARG A 6 -1.91 13.12 15.74
N PRO A 7 -2.41 13.87 14.73
CA PRO A 7 -3.58 14.72 14.94
C PRO A 7 -4.72 13.81 15.39
N SER A 8 -5.22 14.06 16.60
CA SER A 8 -6.29 13.31 17.22
C SER A 8 -7.61 13.57 16.48
N GLY A 9 -8.14 12.55 15.80
CA GLY A 9 -9.52 12.54 15.30
C GLY A 9 -9.76 11.96 13.91
N GLN A 10 -8.72 11.82 13.07
CA GLN A 10 -8.90 11.23 11.73
C GLN A 10 -8.62 9.72 11.72
N PRO A 11 -9.49 8.90 11.09
CA PRO A 11 -9.22 7.48 10.92
C PRO A 11 -7.97 7.28 10.06
N ALA A 12 -7.11 6.34 10.47
CA ALA A 12 -5.91 6.02 9.72
C ALA A 12 -6.28 5.41 8.36
N HIS A 13 -5.67 5.91 7.29
CA HIS A 13 -5.92 5.44 5.93
C HIS A 13 -5.19 4.11 5.69
N ILE A 14 -5.81 3.27 4.86
CA ILE A 14 -5.16 2.12 4.24
C ILE A 14 -4.43 2.60 2.98
N LEU A 15 -3.11 2.45 2.94
CA LEU A 15 -2.34 2.74 1.73
C LEU A 15 -2.19 1.48 0.89
N VAL A 16 -2.45 1.56 -0.41
CA VAL A 16 -2.39 0.42 -1.32
C VAL A 16 -1.51 0.71 -2.52
N SER A 17 -0.50 -0.14 -2.78
CA SER A 17 0.11 -0.21 -4.10
C SER A 17 -0.62 -1.26 -4.93
N ALA A 18 -1.24 -0.84 -6.02
CA ALA A 18 -2.15 -1.65 -6.83
C ALA A 18 -1.75 -1.70 -8.31
N PRO A 19 -0.55 -2.21 -8.66
CA PRO A 19 -0.10 -2.28 -10.05
C PRO A 19 -0.92 -3.24 -10.91
N ASN A 20 -1.67 -4.16 -10.30
CA ASN A 20 -2.39 -5.23 -10.98
C ASN A 20 -3.89 -5.22 -10.66
N ARG A 21 -4.65 -6.02 -11.41
CA ARG A 21 -6.12 -6.10 -11.30
C ARG A 21 -6.61 -6.49 -9.89
N ALA A 22 -5.87 -7.30 -9.16
CA ALA A 22 -6.22 -7.68 -7.79
C ALA A 22 -6.15 -6.48 -6.85
N GLY A 23 -5.10 -5.66 -6.95
CA GLY A 23 -4.98 -4.42 -6.19
C GLY A 23 -6.05 -3.39 -6.54
N GLU A 24 -6.38 -3.26 -7.83
CA GLU A 24 -7.49 -2.39 -8.27
C GLU A 24 -8.83 -2.83 -7.67
N MET A 25 -9.14 -4.12 -7.71
CA MET A 25 -10.36 -4.67 -7.11
C MET A 25 -10.39 -4.45 -5.60
N PHE A 26 -9.25 -4.56 -4.94
CA PHE A 26 -9.12 -4.27 -3.51
C PHE A 26 -9.45 -2.80 -3.21
N LEU A 27 -8.86 -1.85 -3.94
CA LEU A 27 -9.15 -0.41 -3.83
C LEU A 27 -10.63 -0.09 -4.08
N CYS A 28 -11.20 -0.64 -5.16
CA CYS A 28 -12.63 -0.49 -5.45
C CYS A 28 -13.51 -0.99 -4.29
N ARG A 29 -13.12 -2.09 -3.63
CA ARG A 29 -13.88 -2.63 -2.51
C ARG A 29 -13.73 -1.79 -1.24
N LEU A 30 -12.55 -1.23 -0.97
CA LEU A 30 -12.35 -0.25 0.11
C LEU A 30 -13.28 0.94 -0.06
N ARG A 31 -13.34 1.49 -1.29
CA ARG A 31 -14.23 2.58 -1.63
C ARG A 31 -15.70 2.23 -1.43
N GLN A 32 -16.15 1.08 -1.93
CA GLN A 32 -17.54 0.62 -1.76
C GLN A 32 -17.94 0.47 -0.28
N LYS A 33 -17.00 0.09 0.59
CA LYS A 33 -17.22 -0.05 2.03
C LYS A 33 -17.06 1.25 2.82
N GLY A 34 -16.72 2.37 2.16
CA GLY A 34 -16.46 3.65 2.84
C GLY A 34 -15.21 3.65 3.73
N VAL A 35 -14.25 2.75 3.47
CA VAL A 35 -13.02 2.65 4.26
C VAL A 35 -12.03 3.72 3.78
N PRO A 36 -11.48 4.57 4.68
CA PRO A 36 -10.47 5.56 4.32
C PRO A 36 -9.24 4.89 3.70
N HIS A 37 -8.87 5.30 2.48
CA HIS A 37 -7.77 4.68 1.75
C HIS A 37 -7.08 5.67 0.82
N ALA A 38 -5.86 5.33 0.42
CA ALA A 38 -5.09 6.03 -0.59
C ALA A 38 -4.33 5.01 -1.45
N ALA A 39 -3.99 5.40 -2.68
CA ALA A 39 -3.12 4.59 -3.53
C ALA A 39 -1.67 5.10 -3.48
N MET A 40 -0.70 4.22 -3.68
CA MET A 40 0.72 4.54 -3.84
C MET A 40 1.24 4.05 -5.18
N VAL A 41 1.85 4.96 -5.94
CA VAL A 41 2.43 4.71 -7.26
C VAL A 41 3.79 5.37 -7.37
N ASN A 42 4.61 4.98 -8.35
CA ASN A 42 5.94 5.56 -8.58
C ASN A 42 6.05 6.31 -9.92
N ASN A 43 4.95 6.48 -10.65
CA ASN A 43 4.93 7.13 -11.94
C ASN A 43 3.56 7.76 -12.21
N SER A 44 3.54 8.73 -13.13
CA SER A 44 2.34 9.50 -13.49
C SER A 44 1.31 8.69 -14.27
N PHE A 45 1.74 7.71 -15.08
CA PHE A 45 0.82 6.87 -15.85
C PHE A 45 -0.09 6.05 -14.94
N GLU A 46 0.49 5.39 -13.94
CA GLU A 46 -0.25 4.64 -12.93
C GLU A 46 -1.16 5.52 -12.09
N ARG A 47 -0.71 6.75 -11.78
CA ARG A 47 -1.56 7.74 -11.12
C ARG A 47 -2.82 8.04 -11.94
N SER A 48 -2.65 8.44 -13.20
CA SER A 48 -3.76 8.78 -14.08
C SER A 48 -4.71 7.60 -14.29
N ARG A 49 -4.17 6.37 -14.39
CA ARG A 49 -4.95 5.13 -14.47
C ARG A 49 -5.86 4.94 -13.25
N LEU A 50 -5.34 5.11 -12.04
CA LEU A 50 -6.13 4.96 -10.81
C LEU A 50 -7.14 6.10 -10.63
N GLU A 51 -6.75 7.33 -10.93
CA GLU A 51 -7.65 8.50 -10.88
C GLU A 51 -8.84 8.33 -11.84
N ALA A 52 -8.62 7.80 -13.06
CA ALA A 52 -9.68 7.50 -14.02
C ALA A 52 -10.67 6.43 -13.52
N LEU A 53 -10.25 5.56 -12.60
CA LEU A 53 -11.12 4.59 -11.93
C LEU A 53 -11.88 5.19 -10.74
N GLY A 54 -11.70 6.48 -10.46
CA GLY A 54 -12.25 7.18 -9.30
C GLY A 54 -11.58 6.75 -7.99
N ILE A 55 -10.31 6.36 -8.05
CA ILE A 55 -9.49 6.05 -6.87
C ILE A 55 -8.68 7.29 -6.54
N GLY A 56 -8.87 7.80 -5.32
CA GLY A 56 -8.13 8.94 -4.81
C GLY A 56 -8.34 9.06 -3.29
N PRO A 57 -7.37 9.62 -2.56
CA PRO A 57 -6.14 10.25 -3.05
C PRO A 57 -5.05 9.27 -3.53
N VAL A 58 -4.17 9.74 -4.43
CA VAL A 58 -3.03 8.96 -4.97
C VAL A 58 -1.72 9.65 -4.59
N ILE A 59 -0.85 8.92 -3.91
CA ILE A 59 0.49 9.35 -3.49
C ILE A 59 1.50 8.87 -4.53
N VAL A 60 2.21 9.80 -5.16
CA VAL A 60 3.32 9.50 -6.06
C VAL A 60 4.61 9.56 -5.27
N VAL A 61 5.39 8.48 -5.27
CA VAL A 61 6.69 8.41 -4.61
C VAL A 61 7.82 8.25 -5.62
N ASP A 62 8.90 9.00 -5.48
CA ASP A 62 10.14 8.68 -6.17
C ASP A 62 10.83 7.51 -5.45
N THR A 63 10.88 6.36 -6.10
CA THR A 63 11.48 5.15 -5.51
C THR A 63 13.00 5.10 -5.59
N LYS A 64 13.63 6.08 -6.24
CA LYS A 64 15.08 6.17 -6.46
C LYS A 64 15.74 7.20 -5.55
N ASP A 65 15.06 8.32 -5.29
CA ASP A 65 15.58 9.38 -4.43
C ASP A 65 15.10 9.23 -2.99
N ARG A 66 16.00 8.81 -2.08
CA ARG A 66 15.68 8.64 -0.66
C ARG A 66 15.40 9.97 0.05
N ALA A 67 15.91 11.09 -0.44
CA ALA A 67 15.68 12.41 0.16
C ALA A 67 14.21 12.84 0.04
N THR A 68 13.47 12.29 -0.94
CA THR A 68 12.06 12.60 -1.15
C THR A 68 11.12 11.64 -0.42
N TRP A 69 11.61 10.69 0.37
CA TRP A 69 10.79 9.71 1.11
C TRP A 69 10.16 10.30 2.37
N VAL A 70 9.50 11.44 2.20
CA VAL A 70 8.75 12.13 3.25
C VAL A 70 7.39 11.47 3.45
N PRO A 71 6.90 11.35 4.70
CA PRO A 71 5.59 10.79 4.97
C PRO A 71 4.50 11.71 4.39
N PRO A 72 3.36 11.17 3.93
CA PRO A 72 2.24 11.99 3.48
C PRO A 72 1.58 12.73 4.65
N ASP A 73 0.88 13.83 4.34
CA ASP A 73 0.16 14.66 5.33
C ASP A 73 -1.11 13.99 5.90
N MET A 74 -1.29 12.69 5.65
CA MET A 74 -2.40 11.89 6.18
C MET A 74 -1.90 10.72 7.02
N PRO A 75 -2.62 10.35 8.09
CA PRO A 75 -2.24 9.21 8.92
C PRO A 75 -2.41 7.91 8.12
N ILE A 76 -1.32 7.16 7.93
CA ILE A 76 -1.34 5.83 7.33
C ILE A 76 -1.24 4.78 8.44
N GLY A 77 -2.21 3.88 8.51
CA GLY A 77 -2.23 2.81 9.51
C GLY A 77 -1.66 1.51 8.96
N LYS A 78 -2.25 1.02 7.86
CA LYS A 78 -1.87 -0.24 7.22
C LYS A 78 -1.44 0.02 5.77
N VAL A 79 -0.44 -0.73 5.30
CA VAL A 79 0.00 -0.72 3.90
C VAL A 79 -0.25 -2.08 3.28
N PHE A 80 -0.77 -2.10 2.06
CA PHE A 80 -0.98 -3.28 1.23
C PHE A 80 -0.21 -3.15 -0.07
N LEU A 81 0.72 -4.05 -0.33
CA LEU A 81 1.56 -4.06 -1.52
C LEU A 81 1.16 -5.26 -2.38
N PHE A 82 0.41 -5.01 -3.46
CA PHE A 82 0.12 -6.04 -4.46
C PHE A 82 1.33 -6.20 -5.37
N GLU A 83 1.92 -7.38 -5.36
CA GLU A 83 3.14 -7.66 -6.11
C GLU A 83 2.86 -7.78 -7.60
N ASP A 84 3.58 -6.97 -8.37
CA ASP A 84 3.82 -7.17 -9.80
C ASP A 84 5.32 -7.23 -10.10
N SER A 85 6.13 -6.53 -9.29
CA SER A 85 7.58 -6.60 -9.29
C SER A 85 8.11 -6.67 -7.86
N MET A 86 8.85 -7.72 -7.53
CA MET A 86 9.49 -7.90 -6.22
C MET A 86 10.38 -6.70 -5.86
N ASN A 87 11.18 -6.21 -6.82
CA ASN A 87 12.08 -5.07 -6.60
C ASN A 87 11.32 -3.79 -6.24
N LEU A 88 10.19 -3.54 -6.91
CA LEU A 88 9.36 -2.37 -6.61
C LEU A 88 8.70 -2.49 -5.24
N CYS A 89 8.17 -3.66 -4.89
CA CYS A 89 7.62 -3.94 -3.56
C CYS A 89 8.68 -3.74 -2.46
N CYS A 90 9.91 -4.23 -2.65
CA CYS A 90 11.01 -4.00 -1.71
C CYS A 90 11.28 -2.50 -1.50
N ARG A 91 11.33 -1.70 -2.57
CA ARG A 91 11.49 -0.24 -2.46
C ARG A 91 10.35 0.41 -1.68
N TYR A 92 9.12 0.03 -1.96
CA TYR A 92 7.95 0.50 -1.20
C TYR A 92 8.01 0.11 0.28
N ILE A 93 8.48 -1.09 0.62
CA ILE A 93 8.68 -1.48 2.02
C ILE A 93 9.68 -0.56 2.71
N HIS A 94 10.80 -0.25 2.05
CA HIS A 94 11.81 0.67 2.61
C HIS A 94 11.27 2.08 2.81
N ILE A 95 10.49 2.60 1.85
CA ILE A 95 9.79 3.88 1.97
C ILE A 95 8.83 3.86 3.15
N CYS A 96 7.92 2.89 3.22
CA CYS A 96 6.95 2.80 4.31
C CYS A 96 7.61 2.64 5.70
N LYS A 97 8.78 2.01 5.78
CA LYS A 97 9.54 1.95 7.03
C LYS A 97 10.01 3.32 7.51
N THR A 98 10.39 4.25 6.62
CA THR A 98 10.76 5.61 7.05
C THR A 98 9.56 6.38 7.60
N TRP A 99 8.35 6.02 7.17
CA TRP A 99 7.09 6.61 7.62
C TRP A 99 6.54 6.02 8.92
N LYS A 100 7.21 5.01 9.51
CA LYS A 100 6.81 4.35 10.77
C LYS A 100 5.39 3.77 10.73
N ILE A 101 5.04 3.11 9.63
CA ILE A 101 3.75 2.43 9.44
C ILE A 101 3.57 1.27 10.44
N ASP A 102 2.36 1.09 10.98
CA ASP A 102 2.05 0.08 12.00
C ASP A 102 2.11 -1.37 11.45
N SER A 103 1.61 -1.60 10.22
CA SER A 103 1.74 -2.89 9.55
C SER A 103 1.85 -2.79 8.02
N ILE A 104 2.75 -3.61 7.46
CA ILE A 104 2.90 -3.79 6.01
C ILE A 104 2.48 -5.21 5.66
N HIS A 105 1.59 -5.31 4.67
CA HIS A 105 1.05 -6.53 4.10
C HIS A 105 1.52 -6.65 2.66
N ALA A 106 2.21 -7.73 2.31
CA ALA A 106 2.53 -8.04 0.92
C ALA A 106 1.54 -9.09 0.40
N VAL A 107 1.01 -8.85 -0.80
CA VAL A 107 0.06 -9.72 -1.47
C VAL A 107 0.72 -10.20 -2.76
N THR A 108 1.08 -11.48 -2.83
CA THR A 108 1.90 -12.04 -3.91
C THR A 108 1.26 -13.31 -4.50
N ARG A 109 1.68 -13.64 -5.72
CA ARG A 109 1.42 -14.92 -6.40
C ARG A 109 2.67 -15.80 -6.50
N SER A 110 3.80 -15.36 -5.93
CA SER A 110 5.07 -16.05 -5.99
C SER A 110 5.43 -16.60 -4.61
N ASP A 111 5.72 -17.90 -4.53
CA ASP A 111 6.26 -18.49 -3.30
C ASP A 111 7.72 -18.08 -3.06
N CYS A 112 8.46 -17.73 -4.12
CA CYS A 112 9.88 -17.40 -4.06
C CYS A 112 10.18 -16.09 -3.32
N SER A 113 9.22 -15.17 -3.21
CA SER A 113 9.43 -13.86 -2.57
C SER A 113 9.23 -13.88 -1.04
N ARG A 114 8.79 -15.02 -0.46
CA ARG A 114 8.45 -15.12 0.96
C ARG A 114 9.61 -14.81 1.91
N ALA A 115 10.78 -15.39 1.67
CA ALA A 115 11.95 -15.19 2.52
C ALA A 115 12.42 -13.73 2.51
N VAL A 116 12.40 -13.12 1.32
CA VAL A 116 12.79 -11.72 1.10
C VAL A 116 11.86 -10.77 1.84
N TYR A 117 10.54 -10.94 1.75
CA TYR A 117 9.62 -10.05 2.45
C TYR A 117 9.67 -10.17 3.96
N ARG A 118 9.88 -11.39 4.48
CA ARG A 118 10.07 -11.59 5.93
C ARG A 118 11.33 -10.91 6.45
N SER A 119 12.46 -11.01 5.73
CA SER A 119 13.70 -10.32 6.13
C SER A 119 13.56 -8.79 6.07
N LEU A 120 12.69 -8.29 5.19
CA LEU A 120 12.30 -6.88 5.13
C LEU A 120 11.24 -6.49 6.15
N GLY A 121 10.85 -7.35 7.10
CA GLY A 121 9.93 -6.99 8.19
C GLY A 121 8.47 -6.82 7.77
N VAL A 122 8.07 -7.41 6.63
CA VAL A 122 6.65 -7.52 6.28
C VAL A 122 5.97 -8.40 7.32
N LYS A 123 4.94 -7.86 7.98
CA LYS A 123 4.25 -8.53 9.09
C LYS A 123 3.32 -9.64 8.59
N HIS A 124 2.72 -9.43 7.42
CA HIS A 124 1.76 -10.36 6.84
C HIS A 124 2.04 -10.57 5.36
N LEU A 125 2.18 -11.82 4.96
CA LEU A 125 2.30 -12.21 3.57
C LEU A 125 1.06 -13.02 3.19
N THR A 126 0.31 -12.54 2.22
CA THR A 126 -0.86 -13.24 1.69
C THR A 126 -0.53 -13.74 0.29
N TYR A 127 -0.63 -15.06 0.11
CA TYR A 127 -0.70 -15.65 -1.21
C TYR A 127 -2.14 -15.59 -1.70
N THR A 128 -2.38 -15.01 -2.87
CA THR A 128 -3.76 -14.93 -3.40
C THR A 128 -3.76 -15.04 -4.91
N THR A 129 -4.76 -15.74 -5.43
CA THR A 129 -5.15 -15.64 -6.84
C THR A 129 -6.16 -14.50 -7.01
N ARG A 130 -6.49 -14.11 -8.24
CA ARG A 130 -7.47 -13.03 -8.48
C ARG A 130 -8.85 -13.30 -7.84
N GLN A 131 -9.17 -14.55 -7.52
CA GLN A 131 -10.49 -14.97 -7.02
C GLN A 131 -10.67 -14.70 -5.51
N ASP A 132 -9.59 -14.54 -4.72
CA ASP A 132 -9.70 -14.48 -3.25
C ASP A 132 -9.75 -13.04 -2.70
N ILE A 133 -9.78 -12.02 -3.56
CA ILE A 133 -9.77 -10.60 -3.15
C ILE A 133 -10.96 -10.22 -2.26
N PRO A 134 -12.22 -10.64 -2.55
CA PRO A 134 -13.34 -10.35 -1.66
C PRO A 134 -13.12 -10.89 -0.23
N GLU A 135 -12.58 -12.10 -0.11
CA GLU A 135 -12.27 -12.71 1.18
C GLU A 135 -11.10 -12.01 1.88
N LEU A 136 -10.08 -11.59 1.13
CA LEU A 136 -8.95 -10.84 1.66
C LEU A 136 -9.42 -9.55 2.32
N VAL A 137 -10.32 -8.82 1.66
CA VAL A 137 -10.91 -7.59 2.21
C VAL A 137 -11.75 -7.89 3.46
N HIS A 138 -12.50 -9.00 3.47
CA HIS A 138 -13.31 -9.38 4.64
C HIS A 138 -12.48 -9.80 5.85
N ARG A 139 -11.34 -10.48 5.64
CA ARG A 139 -10.46 -10.94 6.73
C ARG A 139 -9.63 -9.82 7.37
N MET A 140 -9.51 -8.67 6.71
CA MET A 140 -8.51 -7.64 7.05
C MET A 140 -9.09 -6.30 7.51
N ILE A 141 -10.41 -6.14 7.39
CA ILE A 141 -11.21 -4.97 7.77
C ILE A 141 -12.43 -5.46 8.54
#